data_AF-A0A538Q7W1-F1
#
_entry.id   AF-A0A538Q7W1-F1
#
_cell.length_a   1.000
_cell.length_b   1.000
_cell.length_c   1.000
_cell.angle_alpha   90.00
_cell.angle_beta   90.00
_cell.angle_gamma   90.00
#
_symmetry.space_group_name_H-M   'P 1'
#
loop_
_entity.id
_entity.type
_entity.pdbx_description
1 polymer ?
#
loop_
_entity_poly.entity_id
_entity_poly.type
_entity_poly.pdbx_seq_one_letter_code
_entity_poly.pdbx_strand_id
1 'polypeptide(L)'
;MLDAGKAKARRDRAEFLALPGLEEGMDALRAQVERENRADHWADLGGCLVDYRGCVAPELDVRSGVEIPRLVPSETGWQRLASFAPAGVPSGLRTNVNVWAGRRRGDEVRLRTRDAVAGTDRELYAVVSPAYVPYDLDAIAADVARHLPADARVRVRYDRQRARIDTVLHNPHHFPDSTGTASVGEAHRLALRITTADDGTSGFALQWLVERIRCINLTLLRGERTVFRARHTRADLAEGIAVALAAQGEIAESFAAAWRTAWTSYYVDQARDGGPLDGREALRRMVFHGLVRIPGLRKPDIWSAVKGAWEAEPGDSVAHIHNAITRAAHQAPTERSWADDDVEELASAALYQRVHVLAAIPDEDRAELGWS
;
A
#
# COMPACT_ATOMS: atom_id res chain seq x y z
N MET A 1 12.16 -28.34 -5.88
CA MET A 1 12.16 -26.86 -5.65
C MET A 1 11.02 -26.16 -6.38
N LEU A 2 10.81 -26.42 -7.68
CA LEU A 2 9.68 -25.91 -8.47
C LEU A 2 8.30 -26.09 -7.78
N ASP A 3 8.04 -27.25 -7.18
CA ASP A 3 6.71 -27.52 -6.56
C ASP A 3 6.43 -26.71 -5.30
N ALA A 4 7.46 -26.37 -4.50
CA ALA A 4 7.30 -25.55 -3.31
C ALA A 4 6.98 -24.08 -3.66
N GLY A 5 7.62 -23.54 -4.71
CA GLY A 5 7.31 -22.21 -5.25
C GLY A 5 5.88 -22.12 -5.78
N LYS A 6 5.43 -23.12 -6.53
CA LYS A 6 4.04 -23.23 -7.02
C LYS A 6 3.01 -23.28 -5.89
N ALA A 7 3.28 -24.08 -4.84
CA ALA A 7 2.38 -24.17 -3.69
C ALA A 7 2.26 -22.83 -2.94
N LYS A 8 3.37 -22.09 -2.82
CA LYS A 8 3.39 -20.76 -2.21
C LYS A 8 2.64 -19.72 -3.07
N ALA A 9 2.78 -19.77 -4.40
CA ALA A 9 2.05 -18.89 -5.32
C ALA A 9 0.54 -19.09 -5.23
N ARG A 10 0.11 -20.36 -5.25
CA ARG A 10 -1.32 -20.69 -5.11
C ARG A 10 -1.91 -20.21 -3.79
N ARG A 11 -1.17 -20.35 -2.69
CA ARG A 11 -1.60 -19.88 -1.37
C ARG A 11 -1.70 -18.36 -1.32
N ASP A 12 -0.65 -17.66 -1.74
CA ASP A 12 -0.61 -16.21 -1.72
C ASP A 12 -1.72 -15.59 -2.60
N ARG A 13 -1.99 -16.20 -3.76
CA ARG A 13 -3.14 -15.87 -4.61
C ARG A 13 -4.46 -16.10 -3.89
N ALA A 14 -4.66 -17.25 -3.26
CA ALA A 14 -5.89 -17.55 -2.54
C ALA A 14 -6.12 -16.55 -1.39
N GLU A 15 -5.08 -16.19 -0.65
CA GLU A 15 -5.14 -15.17 0.40
C GLU A 15 -5.50 -13.79 -0.14
N PHE A 16 -4.98 -13.41 -1.33
CA PHE A 16 -5.36 -12.16 -1.98
C PHE A 16 -6.81 -12.17 -2.47
N LEU A 17 -7.25 -13.24 -3.14
CA LEU A 17 -8.61 -13.36 -3.66
C LEU A 17 -9.66 -13.46 -2.54
N ALA A 18 -9.26 -13.84 -1.34
CA ALA A 18 -10.09 -13.83 -0.15
C ALA A 18 -10.24 -12.43 0.49
N LEU A 19 -9.44 -11.43 0.07
CA LEU A 19 -9.62 -10.06 0.52
C LEU A 19 -10.93 -9.49 -0.04
N PRO A 20 -11.72 -8.72 0.73
CA PRO A 20 -12.91 -8.06 0.22
C PRO A 20 -12.56 -7.04 -0.87
N GLY A 21 -13.54 -6.76 -1.74
CA GLY A 21 -13.44 -5.65 -2.68
C GLY A 21 -13.34 -4.31 -1.95
N LEU A 22 -12.84 -3.27 -2.63
CA LEU A 22 -12.65 -1.93 -2.05
C LEU A 22 -13.92 -1.39 -1.38
N GLU A 23 -15.04 -1.37 -2.12
CA GLU A 23 -16.31 -0.86 -1.63
C GLU A 23 -16.83 -1.66 -0.43
N GLU A 24 -16.91 -2.99 -0.57
CA GLU A 24 -17.34 -3.90 0.49
C GLU A 24 -16.51 -3.73 1.78
N GLY A 25 -15.18 -3.68 1.65
CA GLY A 25 -14.30 -3.57 2.81
C GLY A 25 -14.33 -2.19 3.45
N MET A 26 -14.53 -1.11 2.69
CA MET A 26 -14.70 0.24 3.24
C MET A 26 -16.07 0.42 3.90
N ASP A 27 -17.14 -0.16 3.33
CA ASP A 27 -18.46 -0.14 3.95
C ASP A 27 -18.50 -0.96 5.23
N ALA A 28 -17.83 -2.13 5.27
CA ALA A 28 -17.67 -2.91 6.49
C ALA A 28 -16.93 -2.12 7.58
N LEU A 29 -15.90 -1.35 7.20
CA LEU A 29 -15.17 -0.49 8.13
C LEU A 29 -16.04 0.68 8.63
N ARG A 30 -16.79 1.34 7.75
CA ARG A 30 -17.73 2.41 8.13
C ARG A 30 -18.80 1.90 9.09
N ALA A 31 -19.41 0.76 8.78
CA ALA A 31 -20.39 0.11 9.66
C ALA A 31 -19.77 -0.32 11.00
N GLN A 32 -18.48 -0.67 11.04
CA GLN A 32 -17.79 -0.93 12.30
C GLN A 32 -17.61 0.35 13.13
N VAL A 33 -17.23 1.46 12.52
CA VAL A 33 -17.06 2.76 13.19
C VAL A 33 -18.40 3.33 13.65
N GLU A 34 -19.44 3.23 12.83
CA GLU A 34 -20.79 3.71 13.16
C GLU A 34 -21.36 2.98 14.39
N ARG A 35 -21.14 1.66 14.50
CA ARG A 35 -21.52 0.88 15.70
C ARG A 35 -20.81 1.29 16.97
N GLU A 36 -19.70 2.02 16.89
CA GLU A 36 -19.07 2.59 18.08
C GLU A 36 -19.84 3.80 18.63
N ASN A 37 -20.78 4.36 17.85
CA ASN A 37 -21.63 5.48 18.26
C ASN A 37 -20.80 6.64 18.83
N ARG A 38 -19.74 7.02 18.11
CA ARG A 38 -18.75 7.99 18.62
C ARG A 38 -19.37 9.36 18.84
N ALA A 39 -18.93 10.06 19.87
CA ALA A 39 -19.30 11.45 20.12
C ALA A 39 -18.12 12.22 20.71
N ASP A 40 -18.00 13.47 20.31
CA ASP A 40 -17.01 14.39 20.83
C ASP A 40 -17.69 15.40 21.78
N HIS A 41 -17.09 15.60 22.94
CA HIS A 41 -17.54 16.57 23.93
C HIS A 41 -16.43 17.55 24.27
N TRP A 42 -16.77 18.80 24.51
CA TRP A 42 -15.83 19.83 24.95
C TRP A 42 -15.90 19.96 26.46
N ALA A 43 -14.77 19.81 27.15
CA ALA A 43 -14.71 19.88 28.60
C ALA A 43 -13.67 20.90 29.07
N ASP A 44 -13.95 21.58 30.18
CA ASP A 44 -12.92 22.25 30.97
C ASP A 44 -12.10 21.19 31.69
N LEU A 45 -10.82 21.09 31.35
CA LEU A 45 -9.91 20.11 31.94
C LEU A 45 -9.80 20.26 33.47
N GLY A 46 -9.99 21.48 34.00
CA GLY A 46 -10.00 21.71 35.44
C GLY A 46 -11.28 21.32 36.16
N GLY A 47 -12.37 21.06 35.42
CA GLY A 47 -13.60 20.47 35.92
C GLY A 47 -13.62 18.94 35.84
N CYS A 48 -12.67 18.31 35.17
CA CYS A 48 -12.58 16.86 35.09
C CYS A 48 -12.14 16.25 36.43
N LEU A 49 -12.96 15.34 36.96
CA LEU A 49 -12.65 14.56 38.16
C LEU A 49 -12.62 13.08 37.83
N VAL A 50 -11.83 12.32 38.58
CA VAL A 50 -11.81 10.87 38.53
C VAL A 50 -12.43 10.34 39.81
N ASP A 51 -13.46 9.52 39.67
CA ASP A 51 -14.16 8.96 40.81
C ASP A 51 -13.42 7.76 41.43
N TYR A 52 -13.99 7.20 42.50
CA TYR A 52 -13.42 6.04 43.19
C TYR A 52 -13.41 4.75 42.35
N ARG A 53 -14.12 4.72 41.22
CA ARG A 53 -14.13 3.61 40.26
C ARG A 53 -13.14 3.81 39.12
N GLY A 54 -12.37 4.91 39.12
CA GLY A 54 -11.44 5.25 38.05
C GLY A 54 -12.11 5.82 36.80
N CYS A 55 -13.40 6.18 36.88
CA CYS A 55 -14.13 6.79 35.78
C CYS A 55 -13.89 8.30 35.76
N VAL A 56 -13.76 8.87 34.57
CA VAL A 56 -13.70 10.31 34.35
C VAL A 56 -15.12 10.86 34.36
N ALA A 57 -15.40 11.81 35.25
CA ALA A 57 -16.69 12.47 35.40
C ALA A 57 -16.53 13.96 35.08
N PRO A 58 -16.67 14.36 33.80
CA PRO A 58 -16.88 15.77 33.45
C PRO A 58 -18.32 16.19 33.83
N GLU A 59 -18.52 17.45 34.21
CA GLU A 59 -19.85 17.93 34.62
C GLU A 59 -20.77 18.23 33.41
N LEU A 60 -20.33 19.12 32.52
CA LEU A 60 -21.11 19.57 31.36
C LEU A 60 -20.18 19.78 30.16
N ASP A 61 -20.74 19.59 28.97
CA ASP A 61 -20.10 20.05 27.74
C ASP A 61 -20.10 21.58 27.71
N VAL A 62 -18.91 22.19 27.68
CA VAL A 62 -18.76 23.64 27.84
C VAL A 62 -19.28 24.45 26.65
N ARG A 63 -19.55 23.80 25.51
CA ARG A 63 -20.06 24.46 24.30
C ARG A 63 -21.55 24.27 24.10
N SER A 64 -22.09 23.12 24.46
CA SER A 64 -23.51 22.78 24.28
C SER A 64 -24.33 22.84 25.57
N GLY A 65 -23.69 22.80 26.74
CA GLY A 65 -24.35 22.73 28.05
C GLY A 65 -24.99 21.39 28.37
N VAL A 66 -24.78 20.37 27.51
CA VAL A 66 -25.33 19.02 27.71
C VAL A 66 -24.49 18.27 28.74
N GLU A 67 -25.15 17.50 29.61
CA GLU A 67 -24.47 16.63 30.56
C GLU A 67 -23.68 15.55 29.83
N ILE A 68 -22.40 15.41 30.20
CA ILE A 68 -21.54 14.38 29.64
C ILE A 68 -21.64 13.17 30.59
N PRO A 69 -21.95 11.96 30.09
CA PRO A 69 -22.03 10.79 30.93
C PRO A 69 -20.67 10.50 31.59
N ARG A 70 -20.70 9.75 32.68
CA ARG A 70 -19.49 9.18 33.27
C ARG A 70 -18.76 8.31 32.24
N LEU A 71 -17.45 8.50 32.12
CA LEU A 71 -16.62 7.87 31.10
C LEU A 71 -15.65 6.86 31.73
N VAL A 72 -15.65 5.63 31.22
CA VAL A 72 -14.64 4.63 31.52
C VAL A 72 -13.44 4.88 30.60
N PRO A 73 -12.25 5.25 31.11
CA PRO A 73 -11.13 5.53 30.24
C PRO A 73 -10.54 4.25 29.66
N SER A 74 -10.31 4.23 28.34
CA SER A 74 -9.43 3.24 27.73
C SER A 74 -7.99 3.47 28.19
N GLU A 75 -7.09 2.49 28.02
CA GLU A 75 -5.67 2.67 28.34
C GLU A 75 -5.09 3.91 27.64
N THR A 76 -5.35 4.05 26.34
CA THR A 76 -4.90 5.19 25.53
C THR A 76 -5.59 6.47 25.94
N GLY A 77 -6.91 6.46 26.16
CA GLY A 77 -7.65 7.62 26.63
C GLY A 77 -7.11 8.17 27.94
N TRP A 78 -6.76 7.26 28.87
CA TRP A 78 -6.12 7.59 30.13
C TRP A 78 -4.71 8.17 29.95
N GLN A 79 -3.87 7.52 29.15
CA GLN A 79 -2.52 8.02 28.83
C GLN A 79 -2.57 9.41 28.19
N ARG A 80 -3.53 9.64 27.29
CA ARG A 80 -3.75 10.94 26.66
C ARG A 80 -4.19 11.99 27.68
N LEU A 81 -5.15 11.68 28.55
CA LEU A 81 -5.55 12.60 29.61
C LEU A 81 -4.36 12.96 30.52
N ALA A 82 -3.59 11.97 30.96
CA ALA A 82 -2.39 12.17 31.77
C ALA A 82 -1.31 13.03 31.07
N SER A 83 -1.25 13.02 29.74
CA SER A 83 -0.30 13.83 28.97
C SER A 83 -0.53 15.35 29.10
N PHE A 84 -1.73 15.77 29.52
CA PHE A 84 -2.04 17.18 29.78
C PHE A 84 -1.55 17.67 31.16
N ALA A 85 -1.07 16.77 32.03
CA ALA A 85 -0.51 17.15 33.32
C ALA A 85 0.58 18.24 33.17
N PRO A 86 0.49 19.37 33.90
CA PRO A 86 1.48 20.45 33.84
C PRO A 86 2.92 19.96 34.05
N ALA A 87 3.90 20.67 33.49
CA ALA A 87 5.31 20.27 33.55
C ALA A 87 5.87 20.10 34.98
N GLY A 88 5.30 20.81 35.96
CA GLY A 88 5.68 20.72 37.38
C GLY A 88 5.07 19.54 38.15
N VAL A 89 4.27 18.68 37.52
CA VAL A 89 3.71 17.47 38.15
C VAL A 89 4.72 16.32 38.04
N PRO A 90 5.13 15.70 39.17
CA PRO A 90 6.02 14.55 39.13
C PRO A 90 5.48 13.42 38.26
N SER A 91 6.35 12.71 37.53
CA SER A 91 5.96 11.67 36.56
C SER A 91 5.00 10.63 37.14
N GLY A 92 5.27 10.12 38.36
CA GLY A 92 4.42 9.15 39.05
C GLY A 92 3.04 9.66 39.48
N LEU A 93 2.82 10.98 39.43
CA LEU A 93 1.53 11.60 39.77
C LEU A 93 0.75 12.10 38.54
N ARG A 94 1.32 12.01 37.32
CA ARG A 94 0.64 12.48 36.10
C ARG A 94 -0.61 11.65 35.77
N THR A 95 -0.62 10.38 36.13
CA THR A 95 -1.80 9.51 36.01
C THR A 95 -2.86 9.78 37.06
N ASN A 96 -2.56 10.50 38.15
CA ASN A 96 -3.55 10.91 39.13
C ASN A 96 -4.14 12.28 38.73
N VAL A 97 -5.14 12.24 37.85
CA VAL A 97 -5.81 13.43 37.29
C VAL A 97 -6.28 14.39 38.38
N ASN A 98 -6.83 13.88 39.48
CA ASN A 98 -7.33 14.69 40.60
C ASN A 98 -6.24 15.55 41.27
N VAL A 99 -4.95 15.19 41.16
CA VAL A 99 -3.84 15.96 41.75
C VAL A 99 -3.56 17.25 40.97
N TRP A 100 -3.88 17.28 39.68
CA TRP A 100 -3.43 18.36 38.80
C TRP A 100 -4.51 19.00 37.95
N ALA A 101 -5.65 18.34 37.71
CA ALA A 101 -6.73 18.84 36.85
C ALA A 101 -7.13 20.27 37.24
N GLY A 102 -7.39 20.54 38.52
CA GLY A 102 -7.76 21.87 38.99
C GLY A 102 -6.77 23.00 38.65
N ARG A 103 -5.50 22.69 38.35
CA ARG A 103 -4.48 23.66 37.88
C ARG A 103 -4.60 24.03 36.40
N ARG A 104 -5.50 23.34 35.68
CA ARG A 104 -5.82 23.49 34.26
C ARG A 104 -7.22 24.06 34.05
N ARG A 105 -7.78 24.73 35.06
CA ARG A 105 -9.11 25.36 34.96
C ARG A 105 -9.10 26.40 33.84
N GLY A 106 -10.09 26.30 32.95
CA GLY A 106 -10.20 27.11 31.75
C GLY A 106 -9.47 26.53 30.53
N ASP A 107 -8.66 25.48 30.68
CA ASP A 107 -8.05 24.79 29.54
C ASP A 107 -9.12 23.87 28.91
N GLU A 108 -9.65 24.29 27.77
CA GLU A 108 -10.61 23.49 27.01
C GLU A 108 -9.91 22.31 26.32
N VAL A 109 -10.50 21.12 26.43
CA VAL A 109 -10.10 19.92 25.69
C VAL A 109 -11.30 19.26 25.04
N ARG A 110 -11.05 18.48 23.98
CA ARG A 110 -12.08 17.63 23.37
C ARG A 110 -11.91 16.20 23.86
N LEU A 111 -12.93 15.72 24.56
CA LEU A 111 -13.09 14.34 25.00
C LEU A 111 -13.75 13.54 23.88
N ARG A 112 -13.04 12.54 23.36
CA ARG A 112 -13.59 11.66 22.32
C ARG A 112 -14.11 10.39 22.97
N THR A 113 -15.39 10.13 22.78
CA THR A 113 -16.12 9.08 23.47
C THR A 113 -16.78 8.13 22.50
N ARG A 114 -17.09 6.92 22.99
CA ARG A 114 -17.82 5.90 22.22
C ARG A 114 -18.44 4.87 23.14
N ASP A 115 -19.22 3.96 22.61
CA ASP A 115 -19.75 2.84 23.38
C ASP A 115 -18.65 1.84 23.72
N ALA A 116 -18.57 1.44 24.99
CA ALA A 116 -17.64 0.43 25.46
C ALA A 116 -17.91 -0.93 24.77
N VAL A 117 -16.87 -1.76 24.64
CA VAL A 117 -17.02 -3.10 24.01
C VAL A 117 -17.93 -4.02 24.84
N ALA A 118 -17.90 -3.87 26.16
CA ALA A 118 -18.69 -4.66 27.09
C ALA A 118 -19.54 -3.73 27.98
N GLY A 119 -20.86 -3.89 27.91
CA GLY A 119 -21.81 -3.16 28.75
C GLY A 119 -22.41 -1.92 28.09
N THR A 120 -23.05 -1.10 28.91
CA THR A 120 -23.74 0.15 28.51
C THR A 120 -22.92 1.40 28.83
N ASP A 121 -21.68 1.22 29.27
CA ASP A 121 -20.83 2.33 29.68
C ASP A 121 -20.26 3.07 28.47
N ARG A 122 -20.01 4.36 28.68
CA ARG A 122 -19.34 5.21 27.69
C ARG A 122 -17.84 5.15 27.91
N GLU A 123 -17.08 4.82 26.87
CA GLU A 123 -15.62 4.79 26.91
C GLU A 123 -15.05 6.17 26.53
N LEU A 124 -14.11 6.70 27.33
CA LEU A 124 -13.21 7.77 26.91
C LEU A 124 -12.02 7.13 26.18
N TYR A 125 -12.03 7.18 24.85
CA TYR A 125 -10.97 6.55 24.06
C TYR A 125 -9.84 7.52 23.68
N ALA A 126 -10.09 8.83 23.71
CA ALA A 126 -9.06 9.84 23.44
C ALA A 126 -9.34 11.19 24.08
N VAL A 127 -8.27 11.95 24.33
CA VAL A 127 -8.32 13.37 24.70
C VAL A 127 -7.42 14.14 23.75
N VAL A 128 -7.98 15.16 23.09
CA VAL A 128 -7.28 15.95 22.07
C VAL A 128 -7.42 17.45 22.35
N SER A 129 -6.43 18.22 21.86
CA SER A 129 -6.43 19.67 21.99
C SER A 129 -7.51 20.32 21.12
N PRO A 130 -7.91 21.58 21.39
CA PRO A 130 -8.87 22.30 20.55
C PRO A 130 -8.47 22.46 19.09
N ALA A 131 -7.16 22.47 18.81
CA ALA A 131 -6.63 22.51 17.45
C ALA A 131 -6.85 21.20 16.65
N TYR A 132 -7.38 20.14 17.27
CA TYR A 132 -7.62 18.87 16.59
C TYR A 132 -8.78 19.00 15.60
N VAL A 133 -8.48 18.74 14.34
CA VAL A 133 -9.42 18.71 13.22
C VAL A 133 -9.91 17.27 13.03
N PRO A 134 -11.22 16.99 13.27
CA PRO A 134 -11.79 15.67 13.01
C PRO A 134 -11.68 15.33 11.53
N TYR A 135 -11.14 14.15 11.28
CA TYR A 135 -11.20 13.49 9.98
C TYR A 135 -11.07 12.01 10.28
N ASP A 136 -12.16 11.48 10.79
CA ASP A 136 -12.21 10.16 11.40
C ASP A 136 -12.22 9.05 10.36
N LEU A 137 -12.08 7.83 10.85
CA LEU A 137 -11.93 6.65 10.01
C LEU A 137 -13.09 6.39 9.05
N ASP A 138 -14.31 6.81 9.37
CA ASP A 138 -15.48 6.74 8.48
C ASP A 138 -15.35 7.69 7.28
N ALA A 139 -14.88 8.92 7.51
CA ALA A 139 -14.60 9.89 6.45
C ALA A 139 -13.42 9.42 5.57
N ILE A 140 -12.37 8.89 6.18
CA ILE A 140 -11.23 8.28 5.47
C ILE A 140 -11.72 7.12 4.60
N ALA A 141 -12.53 6.22 5.14
CA ALA A 141 -13.05 5.08 4.40
C ALA A 141 -13.93 5.51 3.21
N ALA A 142 -14.75 6.54 3.38
CA ALA A 142 -15.56 7.11 2.29
C ALA A 142 -14.69 7.71 1.18
N ASP A 143 -13.64 8.45 1.52
CA ASP A 143 -12.73 9.05 0.53
C ASP A 143 -11.87 7.99 -0.15
N VAL A 144 -11.45 6.94 0.57
CA VAL A 144 -10.76 5.78 0.00
C VAL A 144 -11.62 5.07 -1.05
N ALA A 145 -12.89 4.79 -0.72
CA ALA A 145 -13.82 4.16 -1.65
C ALA A 145 -14.11 5.05 -2.89
N ARG A 146 -14.11 6.38 -2.70
CA ARG A 146 -14.37 7.34 -3.78
C ARG A 146 -13.19 7.50 -4.74
N HIS A 147 -11.97 7.56 -4.22
CA HIS A 147 -10.82 8.03 -4.97
C HIS A 147 -9.88 6.93 -5.45
N LEU A 148 -9.95 5.73 -4.87
CA LEU A 148 -9.09 4.62 -5.29
C LEU A 148 -9.82 3.71 -6.29
N PRO A 149 -9.08 2.99 -7.15
CA PRO A 149 -9.66 2.09 -8.15
C PRO A 149 -10.62 1.04 -7.57
N ALA A 150 -11.81 0.94 -8.17
CA ALA A 150 -12.90 0.08 -7.68
C ALA A 150 -12.59 -1.43 -7.72
N ASP A 151 -11.68 -1.85 -8.60
CA ASP A 151 -11.23 -3.24 -8.71
C ASP A 151 -10.13 -3.61 -7.68
N ALA A 152 -9.70 -2.64 -6.86
CA ALA A 152 -8.78 -2.90 -5.76
C ALA A 152 -9.41 -3.80 -4.69
N ARG A 153 -8.55 -4.53 -3.98
CA ARG A 153 -8.93 -5.29 -2.79
C ARG A 153 -8.33 -4.66 -1.56
N VAL A 154 -9.01 -4.77 -0.43
CA VAL A 154 -8.58 -4.08 0.79
C VAL A 154 -8.30 -5.04 1.93
N ARG A 155 -7.24 -4.71 2.68
CA ARG A 155 -6.96 -5.31 3.98
C ARG A 155 -7.03 -4.22 5.03
N VAL A 156 -8.05 -4.30 5.86
CA VAL A 156 -8.27 -3.38 6.98
C VAL A 156 -7.80 -4.04 8.26
N ARG A 157 -6.95 -3.34 9.02
CA ARG A 157 -6.61 -3.67 10.41
C ARG A 157 -7.01 -2.48 11.26
N TYR A 158 -7.98 -2.68 12.14
CA TYR A 158 -8.50 -1.63 12.99
C TYR A 158 -8.72 -2.19 14.40
N ASP A 159 -8.01 -1.62 15.38
CA ASP A 159 -8.01 -2.06 16.77
C ASP A 159 -8.86 -1.17 17.68
N ARG A 160 -9.78 -0.40 17.09
CA ARG A 160 -10.54 0.64 17.77
C ARG A 160 -9.71 1.87 18.20
N GLN A 161 -8.49 2.06 17.72
CA GLN A 161 -7.72 3.28 18.00
C GLN A 161 -6.91 3.72 16.78
N ARG A 162 -6.23 2.75 16.17
CA ARG A 162 -5.40 2.89 15.00
C ARG A 162 -5.99 2.08 13.87
N ALA A 163 -5.94 2.66 12.69
CA ALA A 163 -6.29 1.95 11.48
C ALA A 163 -5.10 1.86 10.55
N ARG A 164 -4.99 0.69 9.92
CA ARG A 164 -4.15 0.47 8.75
C ARG A 164 -5.02 -0.12 7.66
N ILE A 165 -5.11 0.60 6.55
CA ILE A 165 -5.84 0.19 5.35
C ILE A 165 -4.79 -0.02 4.27
N ASP A 166 -4.62 -1.26 3.84
CA ASP A 166 -3.80 -1.59 2.67
C ASP A 166 -4.76 -1.79 1.49
N THR A 167 -4.86 -0.79 0.60
CA THR A 167 -5.58 -0.92 -0.68
C THR A 167 -4.64 -1.51 -1.70
N VAL A 168 -4.84 -2.79 -2.00
CA VAL A 168 -3.97 -3.58 -2.85
C VAL A 168 -4.53 -3.58 -4.27
N LEU A 169 -3.81 -2.84 -5.11
CA LEU A 169 -3.99 -2.75 -6.54
C LEU A 169 -3.15 -3.84 -7.17
N HIS A 170 -3.78 -4.96 -7.51
CA HIS A 170 -3.00 -6.01 -8.13
C HIS A 170 -3.75 -7.01 -9.01
N ASN A 171 -2.99 -7.56 -9.95
CA ASN A 171 -3.33 -8.67 -10.83
C ASN A 171 -2.70 -9.99 -10.29
N PRO A 172 -3.44 -10.84 -9.57
CA PRO A 172 -2.88 -12.04 -8.93
C PRO A 172 -2.67 -13.19 -9.93
N HIS A 173 -1.80 -12.96 -10.92
CA HIS A 173 -1.34 -13.80 -12.03
C HIS A 173 -2.29 -13.86 -13.23
N HIS A 174 -1.98 -13.09 -14.28
CA HIS A 174 -2.63 -13.23 -15.59
C HIS A 174 -2.22 -14.56 -16.23
N PHE A 175 -3.04 -15.61 -16.04
CA PHE A 175 -2.95 -16.84 -16.82
C PHE A 175 -4.20 -16.99 -17.67
N PRO A 176 -4.07 -17.08 -19.00
CA PRO A 176 -5.10 -17.69 -19.84
C PRO A 176 -5.39 -19.16 -19.46
N ASP A 177 -4.52 -19.84 -18.69
CA ASP A 177 -4.49 -21.30 -18.56
C ASP A 177 -4.44 -21.88 -17.12
N SER A 178 -4.53 -21.07 -16.06
CA SER A 178 -4.72 -21.54 -14.67
C SER A 178 -3.67 -22.51 -14.08
N THR A 179 -2.40 -22.48 -14.55
CA THR A 179 -1.36 -23.43 -14.10
C THR A 179 -0.87 -23.21 -12.66
N GLY A 180 -1.00 -21.98 -12.13
CA GLY A 180 -0.64 -21.62 -10.75
C GLY A 180 0.86 -21.51 -10.49
N THR A 181 1.63 -21.04 -11.47
CA THR A 181 3.06 -20.71 -11.32
C THR A 181 3.24 -19.20 -11.14
N ALA A 182 4.33 -18.74 -10.52
CA ALA A 182 4.60 -17.32 -10.34
C ALA A 182 5.63 -16.86 -11.38
N SER A 183 5.32 -15.82 -12.14
CA SER A 183 6.20 -15.29 -13.18
C SER A 183 7.28 -14.40 -12.54
N VAL A 184 8.56 -14.69 -12.82
CA VAL A 184 9.70 -13.94 -12.27
C VAL A 184 9.76 -12.59 -12.95
N GLY A 185 9.90 -11.51 -12.19
CA GLY A 185 9.89 -10.14 -12.69
C GLY A 185 8.50 -9.50 -12.79
N GLU A 186 7.42 -10.27 -12.58
CA GLU A 186 6.06 -9.73 -12.54
C GLU A 186 5.93 -8.80 -11.33
N ALA A 187 5.38 -7.59 -11.56
CA ALA A 187 4.88 -6.78 -10.46
C ALA A 187 3.92 -7.67 -9.68
N HIS A 188 4.12 -7.80 -8.36
CA HIS A 188 3.42 -8.77 -7.53
C HIS A 188 2.30 -8.16 -6.71
N ARG A 189 2.50 -6.93 -6.23
CA ARG A 189 1.50 -6.13 -5.54
C ARG A 189 1.88 -4.67 -5.68
N LEU A 190 0.92 -3.84 -6.05
CA LEU A 190 1.00 -2.42 -5.79
C LEU A 190 -0.01 -2.15 -4.67
N ALA A 191 0.36 -1.43 -3.63
CA ALA A 191 -0.56 -1.10 -2.56
C ALA A 191 -0.39 0.34 -2.09
N LEU A 192 -1.53 0.99 -1.85
CA LEU A 192 -1.60 2.23 -1.10
C LEU A 192 -1.92 1.88 0.35
N ARG A 193 -0.93 2.09 1.22
CA ARG A 193 -1.10 1.94 2.66
C ARG A 193 -1.46 3.27 3.27
N ILE A 194 -2.58 3.28 3.97
CA ILE A 194 -3.03 4.36 4.81
C ILE A 194 -2.84 3.93 6.26
N THR A 195 -2.22 4.80 7.05
CA THR A 195 -2.15 4.66 8.51
C THR A 195 -2.67 5.93 9.16
N THR A 196 -3.52 5.76 10.17
CA THR A 196 -4.10 6.87 10.93
C THR A 196 -4.40 6.42 12.36
N ALA A 197 -4.61 7.38 13.25
CA ALA A 197 -5.16 7.11 14.57
C ALA A 197 -6.09 8.23 15.02
N ASP A 198 -7.28 7.86 15.45
CA ASP A 198 -8.32 8.80 15.88
C ASP A 198 -8.08 9.26 17.34
N ASP A 199 -7.06 8.69 17.99
CA ASP A 199 -6.65 8.99 19.37
C ASP A 199 -5.78 10.26 19.52
N GLY A 200 -5.47 10.91 18.39
CA GLY A 200 -4.61 12.10 18.33
C GLY A 200 -3.13 11.85 18.61
N THR A 201 -2.68 10.59 18.64
CA THR A 201 -1.26 10.22 18.80
C THR A 201 -0.49 10.21 17.49
N SER A 202 -1.16 9.94 16.37
CA SER A 202 -0.55 9.96 15.04
C SER A 202 -1.38 10.77 14.06
N GLY A 203 -0.71 11.27 13.02
CA GLY A 203 -1.37 11.84 11.86
C GLY A 203 -1.77 10.79 10.83
N PHE A 204 -2.32 11.27 9.74
CA PHE A 204 -2.53 10.50 8.53
C PHE A 204 -1.21 10.34 7.76
N ALA A 205 -0.94 9.12 7.28
CA ALA A 205 0.14 8.86 6.34
C ALA A 205 -0.33 7.93 5.22
N LEU A 206 -0.02 8.32 3.99
CA LEU A 206 -0.26 7.56 2.77
C LEU A 206 1.09 7.14 2.17
N GLN A 207 1.23 5.85 1.90
CA GLN A 207 2.47 5.24 1.45
C GLN A 207 2.22 4.34 0.24
N TRP A 208 3.08 4.43 -0.76
CA TRP A 208 3.21 3.37 -1.76
C TRP A 208 3.96 2.20 -1.19
N LEU A 209 3.51 1.02 -1.56
CA LEU A 209 4.18 -0.26 -1.37
C LEU A 209 4.16 -0.98 -2.69
N VAL A 210 5.35 -1.34 -3.17
CA VAL A 210 5.51 -2.11 -4.41
C VAL A 210 6.19 -3.41 -4.03
N GLU A 211 5.59 -4.53 -4.40
CA GLU A 211 6.19 -5.83 -4.31
C GLU A 211 6.40 -6.37 -5.73
N ARG A 212 7.55 -6.98 -6.02
CA ARG A 212 7.85 -7.67 -7.28
C ARG A 212 8.40 -9.06 -7.00
N ILE A 213 8.05 -10.05 -7.83
CA ILE A 213 8.59 -11.41 -7.69
C ILE A 213 10.04 -11.41 -8.16
N ARG A 214 10.98 -11.63 -7.24
CA ARG A 214 12.42 -11.70 -7.54
C ARG A 214 12.83 -13.03 -8.13
N CYS A 215 12.24 -14.14 -7.66
CA CYS A 215 12.59 -15.46 -8.17
C CYS A 215 11.46 -16.49 -8.00
N ILE A 216 11.67 -17.68 -8.58
CA ILE A 216 10.71 -18.79 -8.61
C ILE A 216 10.28 -19.31 -7.23
N ASN A 217 11.03 -18.99 -6.17
CA ASN A 217 10.69 -19.33 -4.78
C ASN A 217 9.81 -18.26 -4.10
N LEU A 218 9.29 -17.27 -4.86
CA LEU A 218 8.53 -16.12 -4.36
C LEU A 218 9.28 -15.36 -3.26
N THR A 219 10.57 -15.13 -3.46
CA THR A 219 11.21 -14.02 -2.75
C THR A 219 10.71 -12.73 -3.40
N LEU A 220 10.32 -11.76 -2.58
CA LEU A 220 9.74 -10.51 -3.05
C LEU A 220 10.77 -9.39 -2.85
N LEU A 221 10.95 -8.57 -3.88
CA LEU A 221 11.54 -7.24 -3.71
C LEU A 221 10.45 -6.30 -3.26
N ARG A 222 10.77 -5.45 -2.28
CA ARG A 222 9.82 -4.52 -1.67
C ARG A 222 10.38 -3.12 -1.73
N GLY A 223 9.60 -2.21 -2.30
CA GLY A 223 9.83 -0.77 -2.21
C GLY A 223 8.71 -0.13 -1.39
N GLU A 224 9.06 0.82 -0.54
CA GLU A 224 8.07 1.66 0.14
C GLU A 224 8.43 3.14 0.03
N ARG A 225 7.41 3.98 -0.14
CA ARG A 225 7.59 5.43 -0.18
C ARG A 225 6.40 6.15 0.41
N THR A 226 6.65 6.96 1.43
CA THR A 226 5.63 7.90 1.93
C THR A 226 5.43 9.00 0.89
N VAL A 227 4.20 9.16 0.41
CA VAL A 227 3.84 10.18 -0.59
C VAL A 227 3.07 11.33 -0.01
N PHE A 228 2.37 11.12 1.10
CA PHE A 228 1.67 12.17 1.80
C PHE A 228 1.64 11.90 3.29
N ARG A 229 1.77 12.98 4.08
CA ARG A 229 1.63 12.94 5.53
C ARG A 229 1.01 14.23 6.02
N ALA A 230 0.01 14.11 6.89
CA ALA A 230 -0.63 15.27 7.52
C ALA A 230 -0.92 14.97 8.99
N ARG A 231 -0.87 16.01 9.82
CA ARG A 231 -1.31 15.92 11.22
C ARG A 231 -2.75 16.40 11.33
N HIS A 232 -3.49 15.89 12.32
CA HIS A 232 -4.84 16.32 12.67
C HIS A 232 -4.92 17.74 13.25
N THR A 233 -3.99 18.63 12.93
CA THR A 233 -3.99 20.04 13.33
C THR A 233 -4.05 20.97 12.12
N ARG A 234 -4.11 20.40 10.92
CA ARG A 234 -4.15 21.12 9.65
C ARG A 234 -5.61 21.48 9.33
N ALA A 235 -5.89 22.74 9.01
CA ALA A 235 -7.26 23.22 8.78
C ALA A 235 -7.90 22.60 7.52
N ASP A 236 -7.11 22.44 6.46
CA ASP A 236 -7.48 21.84 5.17
C ASP A 236 -7.17 20.32 5.13
N LEU A 237 -7.24 19.62 6.28
CA LEU A 237 -6.85 18.22 6.37
C LEU A 237 -7.65 17.31 5.43
N ALA A 238 -8.97 17.42 5.45
CA ALA A 238 -9.85 16.59 4.63
C ALA A 238 -9.61 16.83 3.14
N GLU A 239 -9.56 18.10 2.71
CA GLU A 239 -9.28 18.48 1.33
C GLU A 239 -7.90 17.99 0.88
N GLY A 240 -6.86 18.22 1.70
CA GLY A 240 -5.50 17.79 1.39
C GLY A 240 -5.37 16.27 1.27
N ILE A 241 -6.09 15.50 2.09
CA ILE A 241 -6.12 14.04 2.00
C ILE A 241 -6.89 13.59 0.76
N ALA A 242 -8.07 14.17 0.48
CA ALA A 242 -8.86 13.84 -0.70
C ALA A 242 -8.09 14.10 -1.99
N VAL A 243 -7.41 15.25 -2.11
CA VAL A 243 -6.54 15.58 -3.24
C VAL A 243 -5.37 14.58 -3.36
N ALA A 244 -4.73 14.22 -2.25
CA ALA A 244 -3.66 13.23 -2.25
C ALA A 244 -4.16 11.84 -2.69
N LEU A 245 -5.30 11.39 -2.17
CA LEU A 245 -5.92 10.12 -2.54
C LEU A 245 -6.31 10.09 -4.02
N ALA A 246 -6.94 11.15 -4.53
CA ALA A 246 -7.29 11.28 -5.94
C ALA A 246 -6.05 11.18 -6.83
N ALA A 247 -5.02 11.99 -6.56
CA ALA A 247 -3.79 11.98 -7.35
C ALA A 247 -3.08 10.61 -7.31
N GLN A 248 -3.03 9.94 -6.15
CA GLN A 248 -2.43 8.61 -6.07
C GLN A 248 -3.32 7.52 -6.66
N GLY A 249 -4.64 7.68 -6.63
CA GLY A 249 -5.62 6.82 -7.30
C GLY A 249 -5.49 6.87 -8.82
N GLU A 250 -5.23 8.04 -9.40
CA GLU A 250 -4.96 8.18 -10.84
C GLU A 250 -3.63 7.50 -11.25
N ILE A 251 -2.58 7.65 -10.42
CA ILE A 251 -1.29 6.98 -10.65
C ILE A 251 -1.45 5.46 -10.53
N ALA A 252 -2.20 5.00 -9.52
CA ALA A 252 -2.58 3.60 -9.34
C ALA A 252 -3.25 3.03 -10.59
N GLU A 253 -4.30 3.70 -11.06
CA GLU A 253 -5.09 3.27 -12.21
C GLU A 253 -4.24 3.26 -13.48
N SER A 254 -3.42 4.29 -13.69
CA SER A 254 -2.52 4.38 -14.84
C SER A 254 -1.50 3.24 -14.86
N PHE A 255 -0.93 2.90 -13.70
CA PHE A 255 -0.01 1.77 -13.56
C PHE A 255 -0.73 0.43 -13.83
N ALA A 256 -1.92 0.24 -13.25
CA ALA A 256 -2.72 -0.96 -13.46
C ALA A 256 -3.15 -1.11 -14.93
N ALA A 257 -3.54 -0.02 -15.58
CA ALA A 257 -3.86 0.02 -17.01
C ALA A 257 -2.63 -0.34 -17.86
N ALA A 258 -1.46 0.24 -17.59
CA ALA A 258 -0.22 -0.08 -18.32
C ALA A 258 0.11 -1.57 -18.25
N TRP A 259 0.01 -2.18 -17.06
CA TRP A 259 0.22 -3.62 -16.90
C TRP A 259 -0.85 -4.48 -17.58
N ARG A 260 -2.13 -4.09 -17.50
CA ARG A 260 -3.22 -4.78 -18.24
C ARG A 260 -2.95 -4.74 -19.74
N THR A 261 -2.57 -3.57 -20.28
CA THR A 261 -2.21 -3.40 -21.69
C THR A 261 -0.97 -4.20 -22.06
N ALA A 262 0.06 -4.26 -21.21
CA ALA A 262 1.27 -5.03 -21.47
C ALA A 262 0.99 -6.53 -21.62
N TRP A 263 -0.01 -7.06 -20.93
CA TRP A 263 -0.43 -8.46 -21.07
C TRP A 263 -1.23 -8.74 -22.34
N THR A 264 -2.05 -7.80 -22.80
CA THR A 264 -2.95 -7.98 -23.96
C THR A 264 -2.33 -7.51 -25.28
N SER A 265 -1.31 -6.67 -25.23
CA SER A 265 -0.63 -6.14 -26.41
C SER A 265 0.51 -7.07 -26.81
N TYR A 266 0.57 -7.43 -28.09
CA TYR A 266 1.76 -8.04 -28.67
C TYR A 266 2.94 -7.08 -28.54
N TYR A 267 4.13 -7.63 -28.32
CA TYR A 267 5.32 -6.81 -28.43
C TYR A 267 5.48 -6.35 -29.88
N VAL A 268 5.32 -5.04 -30.10
CA VAL A 268 5.38 -4.46 -31.45
C VAL A 268 6.83 -4.24 -31.81
N ASP A 269 7.49 -5.30 -32.26
CA ASP A 269 8.43 -5.14 -33.36
C ASP A 269 7.64 -5.43 -34.63
N GLN A 270 7.45 -4.41 -35.47
CA GLN A 270 6.98 -4.66 -36.83
C GLN A 270 8.15 -5.27 -37.60
N ALA A 271 7.95 -6.47 -38.15
CA ALA A 271 8.75 -6.87 -39.29
C ALA A 271 8.55 -5.82 -40.41
N ARG A 272 9.56 -5.59 -41.26
CA ARG A 272 9.56 -4.49 -42.26
C ARG A 272 8.37 -4.56 -43.26
N ASP A 273 7.69 -5.71 -43.28
CA ASP A 273 6.53 -6.14 -44.03
C ASP A 273 5.19 -6.07 -43.26
N GLY A 274 5.18 -5.58 -42.01
CA GLY A 274 3.98 -5.21 -41.26
C GLY A 274 3.33 -6.33 -40.43
N GLY A 275 3.91 -7.54 -40.39
CA GLY A 275 3.42 -8.64 -39.56
C GLY A 275 3.95 -8.60 -38.11
N PRO A 276 3.21 -9.17 -37.13
CA PRO A 276 3.70 -9.32 -35.76
C PRO A 276 4.85 -10.34 -35.71
N LEU A 277 5.93 -10.01 -34.98
CA LEU A 277 6.95 -11.00 -34.63
C LEU A 277 6.48 -11.89 -33.47
N ASP A 278 6.93 -13.15 -33.47
CA ASP A 278 6.87 -13.96 -32.26
C ASP A 278 7.82 -13.40 -31.19
N GLY A 279 7.50 -13.65 -29.91
CA GLY A 279 8.24 -13.07 -28.79
C GLY A 279 9.70 -13.51 -28.72
N ARG A 280 10.02 -14.69 -29.24
CA ARG A 280 11.39 -15.21 -29.30
C ARG A 280 12.23 -14.39 -30.29
N GLU A 281 11.72 -14.14 -31.49
CA GLU A 281 12.39 -13.36 -32.53
C GLU A 281 12.48 -11.88 -32.12
N ALA A 282 11.47 -11.33 -31.45
CA ALA A 282 11.55 -9.99 -30.85
C ALA A 282 12.71 -9.89 -29.85
N LEU A 283 12.79 -10.80 -28.87
CA LEU A 283 13.91 -10.84 -27.91
C LEU A 283 15.27 -11.00 -28.61
N ARG A 284 15.33 -11.85 -29.64
CA ARG A 284 16.56 -12.07 -30.42
C ARG A 284 17.04 -10.79 -31.08
N ARG A 285 16.14 -10.02 -31.69
CA ARG A 285 16.44 -8.71 -32.29
C ARG A 285 16.83 -7.69 -31.24
N MET A 286 16.14 -7.64 -30.10
CA MET A 286 16.49 -6.74 -29.00
C MET A 286 17.93 -6.99 -28.49
N VAL A 287 18.33 -8.26 -28.32
CA VAL A 287 19.70 -8.61 -27.94
C VAL A 287 20.69 -8.25 -29.05
N PHE A 288 20.37 -8.56 -30.30
CA PHE A 288 21.24 -8.28 -31.45
C PHE A 288 21.54 -6.79 -31.60
N HIS A 289 20.50 -5.95 -31.53
CA HIS A 289 20.59 -4.49 -31.66
C HIS A 289 21.07 -3.81 -30.36
N GLY A 290 21.38 -4.58 -29.32
CA GLY A 290 21.97 -4.09 -28.08
C GLY A 290 21.01 -3.31 -27.19
N LEU A 291 19.70 -3.51 -27.38
CA LEU A 291 18.64 -3.01 -26.50
C LEU A 291 18.55 -3.80 -25.19
N VAL A 292 19.04 -5.05 -25.16
CA VAL A 292 19.20 -5.83 -23.92
C VAL A 292 20.69 -6.01 -23.65
N ARG A 293 21.10 -5.65 -22.45
CA ARG A 293 22.48 -5.79 -21.98
C ARG A 293 22.46 -6.45 -20.61
N ILE A 294 23.35 -7.42 -20.40
CA ILE A 294 23.59 -8.02 -19.09
C ILE A 294 25.09 -7.83 -18.82
N PRO A 295 25.47 -7.05 -17.78
CA PRO A 295 26.87 -6.78 -17.48
C PRO A 295 27.70 -8.07 -17.36
N GLY A 296 28.87 -8.09 -17.99
CA GLY A 296 29.78 -9.25 -17.99
C GLY A 296 29.47 -10.34 -19.01
N LEU A 297 28.34 -10.27 -19.74
CA LEU A 297 28.00 -11.23 -20.80
C LEU A 297 28.22 -10.66 -22.19
N ARG A 298 28.64 -11.51 -23.13
CA ARG A 298 28.72 -11.17 -24.57
C ARG A 298 27.38 -11.46 -25.24
N LYS A 299 27.14 -10.88 -26.42
CA LYS A 299 25.87 -11.07 -27.16
C LYS A 299 25.39 -12.53 -27.22
N PRO A 300 26.22 -13.53 -27.59
CA PRO A 300 25.78 -14.93 -27.63
C PRO A 300 25.31 -15.46 -26.27
N ASP A 301 26.00 -15.09 -25.20
CA ASP A 301 25.68 -15.50 -23.84
C ASP A 301 24.42 -14.80 -23.32
N ILE A 302 24.24 -13.51 -23.66
CA ILE A 302 23.02 -12.74 -23.38
C ILE A 302 21.82 -13.42 -24.07
N TRP A 303 21.94 -13.77 -25.35
CA TRP A 303 20.88 -14.46 -26.07
C TRP A 303 20.57 -15.82 -25.45
N SER A 304 21.59 -16.61 -25.09
CA SER A 304 21.37 -17.91 -24.43
C SER A 304 20.61 -17.76 -23.11
N ALA A 305 20.95 -16.75 -22.29
CA ALA A 305 20.28 -16.48 -21.03
C ALA A 305 18.83 -16.01 -21.24
N VAL A 306 18.61 -15.06 -22.14
CA VAL A 306 17.27 -14.52 -22.46
C VAL A 306 16.37 -15.58 -23.10
N LYS A 307 16.91 -16.39 -24.02
CA LYS A 307 16.19 -17.50 -24.64
C LYS A 307 15.77 -18.53 -23.59
N GLY A 308 16.68 -18.97 -22.72
CA GLY A 308 16.35 -19.91 -21.66
C GLY A 308 15.31 -19.35 -20.67
N ALA A 309 15.38 -18.04 -20.38
CA ALA A 309 14.38 -17.35 -19.58
C ALA A 309 13.01 -17.30 -20.26
N TRP A 310 12.94 -17.06 -21.57
CA TRP A 310 11.70 -17.08 -22.34
C TRP A 310 11.13 -18.50 -22.49
N GLU A 311 11.96 -19.51 -22.75
CA GLU A 311 11.51 -20.91 -22.87
C GLU A 311 10.86 -21.44 -21.58
N ALA A 312 11.20 -20.87 -20.42
CA ALA A 312 10.56 -21.19 -19.15
C ALA A 312 9.12 -20.64 -19.03
N GLU A 313 8.76 -19.59 -19.77
CA GLU A 313 7.42 -19.00 -19.85
C GLU A 313 7.21 -18.33 -21.22
N PRO A 314 6.95 -19.13 -22.27
CA PRO A 314 6.88 -18.60 -23.61
C PRO A 314 5.63 -17.74 -23.81
N GLY A 315 5.77 -16.70 -24.61
CA GLY A 315 4.66 -15.84 -25.02
C GLY A 315 5.14 -14.59 -25.75
N ASP A 316 4.19 -13.89 -26.35
CA ASP A 316 4.46 -12.84 -27.34
C ASP A 316 4.04 -11.44 -26.88
N SER A 317 3.43 -11.33 -25.70
CA SER A 317 3.00 -10.04 -25.15
C SER A 317 4.16 -9.24 -24.55
N VAL A 318 3.98 -7.93 -24.42
CA VAL A 318 4.97 -7.03 -23.79
C VAL A 318 5.40 -7.52 -22.41
N ALA A 319 4.45 -8.04 -21.61
CA ALA A 319 4.74 -8.60 -20.31
C ALA A 319 5.64 -9.84 -20.38
N HIS A 320 5.46 -10.73 -21.36
CA HIS A 320 6.34 -11.90 -21.54
C HIS A 320 7.77 -11.47 -21.86
N ILE A 321 7.95 -10.47 -22.73
CA ILE A 321 9.26 -9.90 -23.07
C ILE A 321 9.93 -9.27 -21.85
N HIS A 322 9.20 -8.41 -21.12
CA HIS A 322 9.66 -7.80 -19.87
C HIS A 322 10.11 -8.85 -18.84
N ASN A 323 9.28 -9.88 -18.63
CA ASN A 323 9.55 -10.94 -17.66
C ASN A 323 10.73 -11.82 -18.07
N ALA A 324 10.89 -12.12 -19.37
CA ALA A 324 12.03 -12.86 -19.88
C ALA A 324 13.36 -12.11 -19.64
N ILE A 325 13.40 -10.80 -19.90
CA ILE A 325 14.60 -9.97 -19.64
C ILE A 325 14.91 -9.92 -18.14
N THR A 326 13.89 -9.66 -17.31
CA THR A 326 14.06 -9.59 -15.84
C THR A 326 14.51 -10.93 -15.26
N ARG A 327 13.95 -12.05 -15.74
CA ARG A 327 14.35 -13.39 -15.33
C ARG A 327 15.79 -13.71 -15.76
N ALA A 328 16.17 -13.35 -16.98
CA ALA A 328 17.53 -13.55 -17.47
C ALA A 328 18.56 -12.80 -16.63
N ALA A 329 18.26 -11.56 -16.21
CA ALA A 329 19.11 -10.77 -15.32
C ALA A 329 19.42 -11.52 -14.02
N HIS A 330 18.41 -12.11 -13.39
CA HIS A 330 18.57 -12.80 -12.10
C HIS A 330 19.13 -14.22 -12.18
N GLN A 331 19.00 -14.88 -13.33
CA GLN A 331 19.45 -16.27 -13.54
C GLN A 331 20.84 -16.37 -14.17
N ALA A 332 21.31 -15.30 -14.81
CA ALA A 332 22.62 -15.27 -15.44
C ALA A 332 23.75 -15.48 -14.40
N PRO A 333 24.78 -16.28 -14.73
CA PRO A 333 25.92 -16.52 -13.87
C PRO A 333 26.90 -15.33 -13.96
N THR A 334 26.55 -14.22 -13.32
CA THR A 334 27.44 -13.06 -13.15
C THR A 334 27.72 -12.86 -11.66
N GLU A 335 28.87 -12.24 -11.33
CA GLU A 335 29.16 -11.84 -9.95
C GLU A 335 28.07 -10.85 -9.49
N ARG A 336 27.20 -11.31 -8.58
CA ARG A 336 26.04 -10.58 -8.06
C ARG A 336 26.45 -9.25 -7.44
N SER A 337 26.45 -8.21 -8.24
CA SER A 337 26.64 -6.82 -7.84
C SER A 337 25.63 -5.96 -8.59
N TRP A 338 25.51 -4.70 -8.19
CA TRP A 338 24.68 -3.57 -8.68
C TRP A 338 24.23 -3.54 -10.16
N ALA A 339 24.82 -4.35 -11.04
CA ALA A 339 24.36 -4.69 -12.39
C ALA A 339 22.89 -5.14 -12.48
N ASP A 340 22.33 -5.77 -11.43
CA ASP A 340 20.92 -6.20 -11.43
C ASP A 340 19.96 -4.99 -11.60
N ASP A 341 20.26 -3.85 -10.98
CA ASP A 341 19.39 -2.66 -11.01
C ASP A 341 19.34 -2.02 -12.42
N ASP A 342 20.48 -1.95 -13.11
CA ASP A 342 20.59 -1.39 -14.46
C ASP A 342 19.81 -2.24 -15.49
N VAL A 343 19.88 -3.57 -15.37
CA VAL A 343 19.15 -4.49 -16.26
C VAL A 343 17.65 -4.46 -15.97
N GLU A 344 17.27 -4.24 -14.72
CA GLU A 344 15.87 -4.06 -14.33
C GLU A 344 15.28 -2.73 -14.79
N GLU A 345 16.04 -1.64 -14.77
CA GLU A 345 15.63 -0.36 -15.34
C GLU A 345 15.42 -0.49 -16.86
N LEU A 346 16.32 -1.23 -17.52
CA LEU A 346 16.21 -1.56 -18.94
C LEU A 346 14.99 -2.44 -19.24
N ALA A 347 14.70 -3.43 -18.41
CA ALA A 347 13.48 -4.24 -18.53
C ALA A 347 12.23 -3.37 -18.37
N SER A 348 12.24 -2.43 -17.41
CA SER A 348 11.13 -1.50 -17.18
C SER A 348 10.86 -0.61 -18.40
N ALA A 349 11.89 -0.22 -19.16
CA ALA A 349 11.72 0.53 -20.41
C ALA A 349 10.94 -0.28 -21.48
N ALA A 350 11.01 -1.61 -21.47
CA ALA A 350 10.22 -2.45 -22.36
C ALA A 350 8.72 -2.44 -22.03
N LEU A 351 8.33 -2.12 -20.79
CA LEU A 351 6.93 -2.02 -20.36
C LEU A 351 6.21 -0.83 -21.00
N TYR A 352 6.91 0.30 -21.16
CA TYR A 352 6.33 1.58 -21.64
C TYR A 352 6.57 1.84 -23.13
N GLN A 353 6.76 0.78 -23.92
CA GLN A 353 6.98 0.76 -25.37
C GLN A 353 7.18 2.13 -26.05
N ARG A 354 8.43 2.43 -26.43
CA ARG A 354 8.66 3.22 -27.65
C ARG A 354 8.62 2.23 -28.79
N VAL A 355 7.79 2.44 -29.82
CA VAL A 355 7.76 1.55 -30.99
C VAL A 355 9.17 1.47 -31.58
N HIS A 356 9.84 0.35 -31.38
CA HIS A 356 11.11 0.05 -32.02
C HIS A 356 10.78 -0.70 -33.30
N VAL A 357 11.34 -0.25 -34.43
CA VAL A 357 11.29 -1.01 -35.68
C VAL A 357 12.68 -1.63 -35.83
N LEU A 358 12.87 -2.82 -35.25
CA LEU A 358 14.16 -3.50 -35.32
C LEU A 358 14.30 -4.25 -36.64
N ALA A 359 15.37 -3.93 -37.37
CA ALA A 359 15.73 -4.60 -38.60
C ALA A 359 15.97 -6.11 -38.37
N ALA A 360 15.68 -6.92 -39.38
CA ALA A 360 16.00 -8.35 -39.35
C ALA A 360 17.51 -8.55 -39.20
N ILE A 361 17.88 -9.59 -38.45
CA ILE A 361 19.28 -10.01 -38.29
C ILE A 361 19.72 -10.71 -39.59
N PRO A 362 20.77 -10.24 -40.28
CA PRO A 362 21.32 -10.89 -41.46
C PRO A 362 21.71 -12.36 -41.20
N ASP A 363 21.57 -13.23 -42.20
CA ASP A 363 21.85 -14.67 -42.04
C ASP A 363 23.33 -14.95 -41.72
N GLU A 364 24.24 -14.13 -42.26
CA GLU A 364 25.68 -14.19 -41.96
C GLU A 364 25.94 -13.93 -40.47
N ASP A 365 25.33 -12.87 -39.90
CA ASP A 365 25.43 -12.55 -38.48
C ASP A 365 24.80 -13.62 -37.59
N ARG A 366 23.69 -14.25 -38.03
CA ARG A 366 23.07 -15.37 -37.30
C ARG A 366 24.02 -16.57 -37.21
N ALA A 367 24.70 -16.89 -38.31
CA ALA A 367 25.65 -17.99 -38.39
C ALA A 367 26.90 -17.74 -37.53
N GLU A 368 27.45 -16.52 -37.58
CA GLU A 368 28.62 -16.13 -36.77
C GLU A 368 28.34 -16.17 -35.26
N LEU A 369 27.14 -15.79 -34.85
CA LEU A 369 26.73 -15.79 -33.45
C LEU A 369 26.26 -17.17 -32.96
N GLY A 370 26.15 -18.16 -33.85
CA GLY A 370 25.66 -19.51 -33.54
C GLY A 370 24.18 -19.54 -33.17
N TRP A 371 23.39 -18.58 -33.67
CA TRP A 371 21.98 -18.46 -33.36
C TRP A 371 21.19 -19.16 -34.48
N SER A 372 20.51 -20.27 -34.17
CA SER A 372 19.49 -20.89 -35.03
C SER A 372 18.10 -20.37 -34.69
#